data_AF-A0A067QPS6-F1
#
_entry.id   AF-A0A067QPS6-F1
#
_cell.length_a   1.000
_cell.length_b   1.000
_cell.length_c   1.000
_cell.angle_alpha   90.00
_cell.angle_beta   90.00
_cell.angle_gamma   90.00
#
_symmetry.space_group_name_H-M   'P 1'
#
loop_
_entity.id
_entity.type
_entity.pdbx_description
1 polymer ?
#
loop_
_entity_poly.entity_id
_entity_poly.type
_entity_poly.pdbx_seq_one_letter_code
_entity_poly.pdbx_strand_id
1 'polypeptide(L)'
;MTLLSLPHEECSSSNLNPQLVALSLACYWLFQFWGHIGTTIGGKKLEEVPSLKQALQKFEKIYKEKTGNNWCRRHIPKKVHDCYYLVNVDYSQ
;
A
#
# COMPACT_ATOMS: atom_id res chain seq x y z
N MET A 1 3.21 -2.80 -19.30
CA MET A 1 2.97 -4.19 -19.72
C MET A 1 1.60 -4.62 -19.23
N THR A 2 0.71 -4.78 -20.20
CA THR A 2 -0.57 -5.51 -20.22
C THR A 2 -1.51 -5.43 -19.00
N LEU A 3 -2.55 -4.61 -19.18
CA LEU A 3 -3.90 -4.87 -18.69
C LEU A 3 -4.34 -6.25 -19.17
N LEU A 4 -4.52 -7.19 -18.25
CA LEU A 4 -5.54 -8.23 -18.41
C LEU A 4 -6.79 -7.72 -17.72
N SER A 5 -7.73 -7.22 -18.53
CA SER A 5 -9.13 -7.26 -18.15
C SER A 5 -9.50 -8.73 -17.95
N LEU A 6 -9.90 -9.09 -16.73
CA LEU A 6 -10.67 -10.30 -16.49
C LEU A 6 -11.88 -9.96 -15.61
N PRO A 7 -12.98 -10.69 -15.84
CA PRO A 7 -14.33 -10.19 -15.66
C PRO A 7 -14.76 -10.18 -14.20
N HIS A 8 -15.86 -9.48 -13.97
CA HIS A 8 -16.73 -9.66 -12.83
C HIS A 8 -16.98 -11.15 -12.57
N GLU A 9 -16.39 -11.71 -11.51
CA GLU A 9 -17.05 -12.72 -10.66
C GLU A 9 -16.23 -13.07 -9.40
N GLU A 10 -17.00 -13.25 -8.32
CA GLU A 10 -16.75 -14.03 -7.11
C GLU A 10 -15.78 -13.50 -6.04
N CYS A 11 -16.43 -13.05 -4.97
CA CYS A 11 -15.89 -12.83 -3.64
C CYS A 11 -15.52 -14.18 -2.99
N SER A 12 -14.39 -14.79 -3.36
CA SER A 12 -13.75 -15.81 -2.53
C SER A 12 -12.33 -16.11 -2.98
N SER A 13 -11.44 -16.27 -2.01
CA SER A 13 -10.04 -16.70 -2.13
C SER A 13 -9.05 -15.73 -2.80
N SER A 14 -8.38 -14.96 -1.93
CA SER A 14 -6.92 -14.77 -1.94
C SER A 14 -6.23 -14.57 -3.29
N ASN A 15 -6.18 -13.32 -3.77
CA ASN A 15 -5.17 -12.88 -4.74
C ASN A 15 -4.39 -11.69 -4.18
N LEU A 16 -3.30 -12.02 -3.49
CA LEU A 16 -2.25 -11.09 -3.07
C LEU A 16 -1.43 -10.69 -4.31
N ASN A 17 -1.09 -9.41 -4.43
CA ASN A 17 -0.03 -8.93 -5.32
C ASN A 17 1.25 -8.77 -4.49
N PRO A 18 2.21 -9.72 -4.54
CA PRO A 18 3.46 -9.60 -3.82
C PRO A 18 4.50 -8.93 -4.71
N GLN A 19 4.70 -7.63 -4.54
CA GLN A 19 5.92 -6.98 -5.04
C GLN A 19 6.77 -6.57 -3.84
N LEU A 20 7.87 -7.31 -3.68
CA LEU A 20 8.88 -7.30 -2.61
C LEU A 20 8.50 -7.95 -1.27
N VAL A 21 8.65 -9.27 -1.21
CA VAL A 21 8.90 -10.02 0.03
C VAL A 21 10.36 -10.51 -0.04
N ALA A 22 11.26 -9.85 0.68
CA ALA A 22 12.61 -10.37 0.91
C ALA A 22 12.56 -11.34 2.10
N LEU A 23 12.63 -12.65 1.83
CA LEU A 23 12.67 -13.69 2.87
C LEU A 23 14.09 -13.80 3.43
N SER A 24 14.43 -12.88 4.33
CA SER A 24 15.47 -13.11 5.33
C SER A 24 14.76 -13.51 6.63
N LEU A 25 14.48 -14.81 6.76
CA LEU A 25 14.03 -15.50 7.98
C LEU A 25 12.95 -14.75 8.82
N ALA A 26 11.69 -14.93 8.43
CA ALA A 26 10.46 -14.71 9.20
C ALA A 26 10.07 -13.29 9.67
N CYS A 27 10.82 -12.25 9.33
CA CYS A 27 10.41 -10.87 9.64
C CYS A 27 9.86 -10.14 8.41
N TYR A 28 8.76 -9.41 8.60
CA TYR A 28 8.17 -8.49 7.62
C TYR A 28 8.63 -7.08 7.95
N TRP A 29 8.78 -6.24 6.93
CA TRP A 29 9.22 -4.87 7.11
C TRP A 29 8.18 -3.92 6.56
N LEU A 30 7.77 -2.96 7.38
CA LEU A 30 6.89 -1.87 6.97
C LEU A 30 7.74 -0.63 6.73
N PHE A 31 7.85 -0.26 5.46
CA PHE A 31 8.55 0.95 5.04
C PHE A 31 7.55 2.07 4.74
N GLN A 32 7.77 3.23 5.34
CA GLN A 32 7.03 4.45 5.06
C GLN A 32 8.02 5.53 4.64
N PHE A 33 7.71 6.19 3.54
CA PHE A 33 8.43 7.37 3.07
C PHE A 33 7.42 8.48 2.83
N TRP A 34 7.78 9.71 3.18
CA TRP A 34 6.99 10.90 2.91
C TRP A 34 7.93 12.06 2.59
N GLY A 35 7.53 12.94 1.68
CA GLY A 35 8.35 14.07 1.27
C GLY A 35 7.77 14.76 0.06
N HIS A 36 8.35 15.91 -0.29
CA HIS A 36 7.99 16.61 -1.51
C HIS A 36 8.71 15.98 -2.70
N ILE A 37 7.97 15.74 -3.78
CA ILE A 37 8.49 15.17 -5.03
C ILE A 37 9.64 16.04 -5.54
N GLY A 38 10.78 15.43 -5.87
CA GLY A 38 11.95 16.12 -6.41
C GLY A 38 12.81 16.86 -5.38
N THR A 39 12.58 16.66 -4.08
CA THR A 39 13.41 17.27 -3.02
C THR A 39 13.96 16.22 -2.07
N THR A 40 15.02 16.56 -1.34
CA THR A 40 15.52 15.77 -0.20
C THR A 40 14.70 16.00 1.08
N ILE A 41 13.66 16.84 1.02
CA ILE A 41 12.81 17.18 2.16
C ILE A 41 11.78 16.06 2.33
N GLY A 42 11.98 15.27 3.37
CA GLY A 42 11.13 14.14 3.67
C GLY A 42 11.63 13.34 4.87
N GLY A 43 10.86 12.34 5.25
CA GLY A 43 11.22 11.39 6.28
C GLY A 43 11.02 9.97 5.79
N LYS A 44 11.76 9.05 6.41
CA LYS A 44 11.56 7.62 6.26
C LYS A 44 11.39 6.97 7.61
N LYS A 45 10.51 5.98 7.69
CA LYS A 45 10.36 5.10 8.84
C LYS A 45 10.40 3.65 8.35
N LEU A 46 11.26 2.87 8.96
CA LEU A 46 11.35 1.43 8.75
C LEU A 46 10.98 0.75 10.06
N GLU A 47 10.02 -0.15 10.01
CA GLU A 47 9.53 -0.87 11.19
C GLU A 47 9.54 -2.37 10.91
N GLU A 48 10.20 -3.14 11.78
CA GLU A 48 10.19 -4.60 11.72
C GLU A 48 8.90 -5.15 12.36
N VAL A 49 8.30 -6.15 11.71
CA VAL A 49 7.04 -6.77 12.13
C VAL A 49 7.18 -8.30 12.04
N PRO A 50 6.97 -9.03 13.13
CA PRO A 50 7.22 -10.48 13.15
C PRO A 50 6.13 -11.33 12.47
N SER A 51 5.04 -10.72 11.99
CA SER A 51 3.90 -11.43 11.40
C SER A 51 3.29 -10.68 10.23
N LEU A 52 3.01 -11.40 9.14
CA LEU A 52 2.36 -10.87 7.95
C LEU A 52 1.03 -10.21 8.29
N LYS A 53 0.22 -10.87 9.13
CA LYS A 53 -1.10 -10.36 9.53
C LYS A 53 -0.99 -9.03 10.24
N GLN A 54 -0.02 -8.89 11.16
CA GLN A 54 0.21 -7.63 11.86
C GLN A 54 0.73 -6.55 10.91
N ALA A 55 1.60 -6.90 9.96
CA ALA A 55 2.12 -5.97 8.97
C ALA A 55 0.99 -5.41 8.09
N LEU A 56 0.09 -6.29 7.61
CA LEU A 56 -1.09 -5.91 6.83
C LEU A 56 -2.04 -5.02 7.63
N GLN A 57 -2.35 -5.38 8.88
CA GLN A 57 -3.23 -4.56 9.73
C GLN A 57 -2.64 -3.17 10.00
N LYS A 58 -1.33 -3.08 10.26
CA LYS A 58 -0.64 -1.79 10.44
C LYS A 58 -0.71 -0.97 9.16
N PHE A 59 -0.42 -1.59 8.02
CA PHE A 59 -0.50 -0.95 6.72
C PHE A 59 -1.91 -0.40 6.43
N GLU A 60 -2.96 -1.22 6.61
CA GLU A 60 -4.35 -0.79 6.41
C GLU A 60 -4.74 0.35 7.35
N LYS A 61 -4.28 0.31 8.60
CA LYS A 61 -4.51 1.39 9.57
C LYS A 61 -3.88 2.70 9.10
N ILE A 62 -2.61 2.67 8.70
CA ILE A 62 -1.89 3.85 8.18
C ILE A 62 -2.57 4.36 6.92
N TYR A 63 -2.92 3.49 5.99
CA TYR A 63 -3.63 3.85 4.78
C TYR A 63 -4.95 4.56 5.08
N LYS A 64 -5.75 4.02 6.00
CA LYS A 64 -7.03 4.61 6.39
C LYS A 64 -6.85 5.93 7.11
N GLU A 65 -5.87 6.07 7.98
CA GLU A 65 -5.57 7.32 8.67
C GLU A 65 -5.15 8.42 7.68
N LYS A 66 -4.36 8.07 6.66
CA LYS A 66 -3.88 9.03 5.66
C LYS A 66 -4.92 9.37 4.61
N THR A 67 -5.69 8.39 4.13
CA THR A 67 -6.62 8.59 3.00
C THR A 67 -8.08 8.74 3.40
N GLY A 68 -8.43 8.42 4.65
CA GLY A 68 -9.81 8.29 5.09
C GLY A 68 -10.55 7.08 4.51
N ASN A 69 -9.89 6.25 3.70
CA ASN A 69 -10.51 5.13 2.97
C ASN A 69 -10.02 3.77 3.49
N ASN A 70 -10.90 2.77 3.45
CA ASN A 70 -10.47 1.39 3.72
C ASN A 70 -9.67 0.85 2.53
N TRP A 71 -8.59 0.13 2.80
CA TRP A 71 -7.74 -0.47 1.76
C TRP A 71 -8.50 -1.37 0.78
N CYS A 72 -9.49 -2.12 1.25
CA CYS A 72 -10.36 -2.96 0.42
C CYS A 72 -11.14 -2.17 -0.64
N ARG A 73 -11.35 -0.87 -0.44
CA ARG A 73 -12.11 0.03 -1.34
C ARG A 73 -11.20 0.96 -2.14
N ARG A 74 -9.90 0.65 -2.25
CA ARG A 74 -8.93 1.47 -2.98
C ARG A 74 -9.27 1.75 -4.45
N HIS A 75 -10.08 0.88 -5.08
CA HIS A 75 -10.54 1.02 -6.47
C HIS A 75 -11.66 2.04 -6.65
N ILE A 76 -12.33 2.44 -5.56
CA ILE A 76 -13.39 3.44 -5.55
C ILE A 76 -13.08 4.45 -4.43
N PRO A 77 -11.94 5.17 -4.52
CA PRO A 77 -11.51 6.05 -3.45
C PRO A 77 -12.46 7.24 -3.36
N LYS A 78 -12.96 7.53 -2.16
CA LYS A 78 -13.72 8.76 -1.91
C LYS A 78 -12.73 9.86 -1.54
N LYS A 79 -12.88 11.03 -2.16
CA LYS A 79 -12.15 12.22 -1.75
C LYS A 79 -12.65 12.63 -0.36
N VAL A 80 -11.80 12.50 0.64
CA VAL A 80 -12.06 12.95 2.02
C VAL A 80 -11.29 14.26 2.23
N HIS A 81 -11.93 15.24 2.85
CA HIS A 81 -11.29 16.51 3.18
C HIS A 81 -10.11 16.27 4.13
N ASP A 82 -9.03 17.04 3.98
CA ASP A 82 -7.76 16.90 4.74
C ASP A 82 -7.05 15.53 4.64
N CYS A 83 -7.46 14.65 3.72
CA CYS A 83 -6.84 13.35 3.51
C CYS A 83 -6.05 13.29 2.20
N TYR A 84 -5.01 12.44 2.18
CA TYR A 84 -4.23 12.13 0.99
C TYR A 84 -5.07 11.35 -0.02
N TYR A 85 -4.83 11.60 -1.31
CA TYR A 85 -5.43 10.85 -2.42
C TYR A 85 -4.39 9.97 -3.10
N LEU A 86 -4.85 8.90 -3.73
CA LEU A 86 -3.97 8.00 -4.48
C LEU A 86 -3.48 8.71 -5.75
N VAL A 87 -2.16 8.73 -5.94
CA VAL A 87 -1.50 9.19 -7.17
C VAL A 87 -0.85 7.98 -7.82
N ASN A 88 -1.05 7.82 -9.13
CA ASN A 88 -0.36 6.80 -9.89
C ASN A 88 1.06 7.30 -10.20
N VAL A 89 2.07 6.50 -9.87
CA VAL A 89 3.47 6.84 -10.13
C VAL A 89 3.99 5.87 -11.18
N ASP A 90 4.40 6.41 -12.32
CA ASP A 90 5.06 5.63 -13.36
C ASP A 90 6.53 5.40 -12.97
N TYR A 91 6.91 4.12 -12.78
CA TYR A 91 8.27 3.72 -12.40
C TYR A 91 9.17 3.42 -13.62
N SER A 92 8.84 3.92 -14.80
CA SER A 92 9.66 3.75 -16.01
C SER A 92 10.81 4.76 -16.04
N GLN A 93 11.86 4.51 -15.25
CA GLN A 93 13.16 5.16 -15.36
C GLN A 93 14.29 4.17 -15.11
#